data_AF-A0A0P5KWH8-F1
#
_entry.id   AF-A0A0P5KWH8-F1
#
_cell.length_a   1.000
_cell.length_b   1.000
_cell.length_c   1.000
_cell.angle_alpha   90.00
_cell.angle_beta   90.00
_cell.angle_gamma   90.00
#
_symmetry.space_group_name_H-M   'P 1'
#
loop_
_entity.id
_entity.type
_entity.pdbx_description
1 polymer ?
#
loop_
_entity_poly.entity_id
_entity_poly.type
_entity_poly.pdbx_seq_one_letter_code
_entity_poly.pdbx_strand_id
1 'polypeptide(L)'
;MVGTKTSFTSYCCSGWAARLSPVFLVLVAVFHLFAMEANAQPSNIVTEIRQAFASHKELSRVANYLNLGEKEILQSLVKGQTGSGYTFFAPTNWAFVRMLPQDISDPFFVDSKLRHDVLLHHFVRRSLTKDDLLTKSELIMADEKSSTLTHNAPNGDVPVQINKANINLEAIRLASGMGVIYVVDQVFVTPQQIDEAIRRHPAVETPWGPIDPQGQINNQDVESQTVVVDLVAEFLREEAAAAAGGHH
;
A
#
# COMPACT_ATOMS: atom_id res chain seq x y z
N MET A 1 21.43 25.69 61.37
CA MET A 1 22.13 24.38 61.48
C MET A 1 22.15 23.77 60.10
N VAL A 2 23.32 23.76 59.46
CA VAL A 2 24.09 22.55 59.05
C VAL A 2 23.33 21.78 57.94
N GLY A 3 23.72 21.75 56.67
CA GLY A 3 25.05 21.85 56.08
C GLY A 3 25.67 20.46 55.99
N THR A 4 25.35 19.68 54.96
CA THR A 4 26.11 18.45 54.65
C THR A 4 26.21 18.23 53.15
N LYS A 5 27.40 18.58 52.64
CA LYS A 5 27.99 18.13 51.38
C LYS A 5 28.01 16.59 51.36
N THR A 6 27.49 15.99 50.30
CA THR A 6 27.93 14.66 49.89
C THR A 6 29.09 14.81 48.90
N SER A 7 30.17 14.17 49.27
CA SER A 7 31.54 14.33 48.77
C SER A 7 31.73 13.75 47.38
N PHE A 8 32.35 14.54 46.51
CA PHE A 8 33.06 14.08 45.33
C PHE A 8 34.31 13.33 45.78
N THR A 9 34.31 12.00 45.67
CA THR A 9 35.54 11.22 45.80
C THR A 9 36.19 11.16 44.43
N SER A 10 37.24 11.97 44.28
CA SER A 10 38.17 11.91 43.16
C SER A 10 38.89 10.56 43.16
N TYR A 11 38.63 9.73 42.14
CA TYR A 11 39.58 8.70 41.74
C TYR A 11 40.44 9.28 40.62
N CYS A 12 41.64 9.72 41.01
CA CYS A 12 42.75 9.92 40.09
C CYS A 12 43.04 8.59 39.38
N CYS A 13 42.82 8.53 38.08
CA CYS A 13 43.65 7.73 37.20
C CYS A 13 44.25 8.67 36.15
N SER A 14 45.47 9.07 36.47
CA SER A 14 46.47 9.59 35.55
C SER A 14 46.59 8.71 34.30
N GLY A 15 46.71 9.36 33.15
CA GLY A 15 47.47 8.82 32.03
C GLY A 15 46.65 8.01 31.04
N TRP A 16 46.13 8.69 30.04
CA TRP A 16 46.47 8.45 28.63
C TRP A 16 45.83 9.56 27.80
N ALA A 17 46.60 10.64 27.59
CA ALA A 17 46.37 11.48 26.43
C ALA A 17 46.65 10.60 25.21
N ALA A 18 45.61 9.93 24.69
CA ALA A 18 45.68 9.21 23.44
C ALA A 18 45.99 10.23 22.33
N ARG A 19 47.27 10.43 22.06
CA ARG A 19 47.76 11.13 20.87
C ARG A 19 47.37 10.28 19.67
N LEU A 20 46.17 10.50 19.15
CA LEU A 20 45.79 9.97 17.84
C LEU A 20 46.78 10.54 16.83
N SER A 21 47.54 9.66 16.17
CA SER A 21 48.51 10.05 15.14
C SER A 21 47.79 10.84 14.04
N PRO A 22 48.41 11.88 13.44
CA PRO A 22 47.82 12.59 12.30
C PRO A 22 47.47 11.63 11.14
N VAL A 23 48.17 10.49 11.02
CA VAL A 23 47.84 9.43 10.06
C VAL A 23 46.50 8.75 10.36
N PHE A 24 46.15 8.58 11.64
CA PHE A 24 44.88 7.98 12.06
C PHE A 24 43.71 8.94 11.81
N LEU A 25 43.90 10.25 12.01
CA LEU A 25 42.90 11.27 11.67
C LEU A 25 42.69 11.38 10.16
N VAL A 26 43.77 11.28 9.35
CA VAL A 26 43.67 11.23 7.89
C VAL A 26 42.97 9.95 7.43
N LEU A 27 43.26 8.79 8.03
CA LEU A 27 42.56 7.54 7.69
C LEU A 27 41.07 7.58 8.06
N VAL A 28 40.70 8.16 9.20
CA VAL A 28 39.28 8.37 9.58
C VAL A 28 38.61 9.39 8.65
N ALA A 29 39.31 10.45 8.23
CA ALA A 29 38.78 11.43 7.28
C ALA A 29 38.61 10.83 5.87
N VAL A 30 39.54 9.98 5.42
CA VAL A 30 39.40 9.22 4.17
C VAL A 30 38.28 8.18 4.28
N PHE A 31 38.13 7.50 5.43
CA PHE A 31 36.99 6.61 5.67
C PHE A 31 35.64 7.35 5.72
N HIS A 32 35.60 8.57 6.28
CA HIS A 32 34.40 9.41 6.24
C HIS A 32 34.12 9.98 4.85
N LEU A 33 35.15 10.18 4.03
CA LEU A 33 35.00 10.62 2.64
C LEU A 33 34.48 9.49 1.72
N PHE A 34 34.75 8.22 2.08
CA PHE A 34 34.22 7.03 1.39
C PHE A 34 32.86 6.54 1.92
N ALA A 35 32.39 7.02 3.09
CA ALA A 35 31.12 6.59 3.69
C ALA A 35 29.90 7.46 3.27
N MET A 36 30.01 8.20 2.16
CA MET A 36 28.87 8.88 1.52
C MET A 36 28.65 8.42 0.07
N GLU A 37 28.90 7.15 -0.24
CA GLU A 37 28.10 6.52 -1.30
C GLU A 37 26.71 6.29 -0.69
N ALA A 38 25.86 7.32 -0.80
CA ALA A 38 24.45 7.16 -0.55
C ALA A 38 23.98 5.91 -1.32
N ASN A 39 23.29 5.02 -0.64
CA ASN A 39 22.53 3.93 -1.24
C ASN A 39 21.46 4.53 -2.17
N ALA A 40 21.88 5.03 -3.33
CA ALA A 40 21.02 5.51 -4.39
C ALA A 40 20.57 4.27 -5.14
N GLN A 41 19.43 3.72 -4.70
CA GLN A 41 18.67 2.80 -5.53
C GLN A 41 18.53 3.44 -6.92
N PRO A 42 18.78 2.72 -8.03
CA PRO A 42 18.65 3.30 -9.36
C PRO A 42 17.24 3.89 -9.50
N SER A 43 17.17 5.19 -9.83
CA SER A 43 15.90 5.88 -9.95
C SER A 43 15.04 5.23 -11.02
N ASN A 44 13.85 4.82 -10.63
CA ASN A 44 12.85 4.23 -11.50
C ASN A 44 11.54 5.02 -11.39
N ILE A 45 10.59 4.75 -12.29
CA ILE A 45 9.34 5.50 -12.34
C ILE A 45 8.55 5.42 -11.02
N VAL A 46 8.58 4.28 -10.32
CA VAL A 46 7.88 4.09 -9.04
C VAL A 46 8.57 4.88 -7.93
N THR A 47 9.90 4.87 -7.86
CA THR A 47 10.63 5.65 -6.85
C THR A 47 10.42 7.15 -7.04
N GLU A 48 10.43 7.64 -8.29
CA GLU A 48 10.14 9.04 -8.60
C GLU A 48 8.71 9.44 -8.24
N ILE A 49 7.72 8.58 -8.53
CA ILE A 49 6.33 8.82 -8.12
C ILE A 49 6.21 8.91 -6.61
N ARG A 50 6.86 8.00 -5.87
CA ARG A 50 6.85 8.02 -4.40
C ARG A 50 7.52 9.26 -3.83
N GLN A 51 8.61 9.71 -4.43
CA GLN A 51 9.27 10.95 -4.05
C GLN A 51 8.35 12.16 -4.29
N ALA A 52 7.68 12.20 -5.45
CA ALA A 52 6.68 13.22 -5.74
C ALA A 52 5.51 13.19 -4.74
N PHE A 53 5.15 12.02 -4.20
CA PHE A 53 4.09 11.87 -3.20
C PHE A 53 4.49 12.25 -1.77
N ALA A 54 5.77 12.49 -1.49
CA ALA A 54 6.23 12.78 -0.12
C ALA A 54 5.55 14.01 0.51
N SER A 55 5.17 15.00 -0.30
CA SER A 55 4.42 16.19 0.14
C SER A 55 2.90 16.04 0.11
N HIS A 56 2.38 14.90 -0.37
CA HIS A 56 0.96 14.66 -0.69
C HIS A 56 0.37 13.55 0.20
N LYS A 57 -0.06 13.92 1.42
CA LYS A 57 -0.61 12.96 2.39
C LYS A 57 -1.84 12.22 1.86
N GLU A 58 -2.61 12.88 1.01
CA GLU A 58 -3.79 12.35 0.32
C GLU A 58 -3.47 11.25 -0.71
N LEU A 59 -2.20 11.07 -1.08
CA LEU A 59 -1.74 10.03 -2.02
C LEU A 59 -0.98 8.89 -1.32
N SER A 60 -0.93 8.91 0.01
CA SER A 60 -0.14 7.94 0.79
C SER A 60 -0.58 6.49 0.61
N ARG A 61 -1.89 6.20 0.43
CA ARG A 61 -2.36 4.82 0.20
C ARG A 61 -1.87 4.27 -1.15
N VAL A 62 -2.02 5.05 -2.23
CA VAL A 62 -1.57 4.61 -3.55
C VAL A 62 -0.05 4.49 -3.62
N ALA A 63 0.70 5.33 -2.90
CA ALA A 63 2.15 5.19 -2.73
C ALA A 63 2.52 3.83 -2.13
N ASN A 64 1.78 3.38 -1.11
CA ASN A 64 2.02 2.08 -0.47
C ASN A 64 1.72 0.92 -1.43
N TYR A 65 0.63 0.98 -2.19
CA TYR A 65 0.32 -0.07 -3.17
C TYR A 65 1.37 -0.16 -4.28
N LEU A 66 1.86 0.98 -4.77
CA LEU A 66 2.96 1.01 -5.74
C LEU A 66 4.23 0.36 -5.18
N ASN A 67 4.55 0.60 -3.91
CA ASN A 67 5.69 -0.04 -3.24
C ASN A 67 5.49 -1.56 -3.08
N LEU A 68 4.27 -2.01 -2.75
CA LEU A 68 3.95 -3.43 -2.59
C LEU A 68 3.98 -4.23 -3.90
N GLY A 69 3.75 -3.57 -5.05
CA GLY A 69 3.74 -4.19 -6.38
C GLY A 69 4.82 -3.64 -7.31
N GLU A 70 5.91 -3.08 -6.75
CA GLU A 70 6.91 -2.34 -7.52
C GLU A 70 7.51 -3.18 -8.65
N LYS A 71 7.84 -4.44 -8.37
CA LYS A 71 8.48 -5.32 -9.36
C LYS A 71 7.55 -5.61 -10.54
N GLU A 72 6.31 -5.99 -10.26
CA GLU A 72 5.32 -6.37 -11.26
C GLU A 72 4.90 -5.17 -12.12
N ILE A 73 4.71 -4.00 -11.50
CA ILE A 73 4.33 -2.78 -12.23
C ILE A 73 5.46 -2.31 -13.14
N LEU A 74 6.72 -2.33 -12.67
CA LEU A 74 7.87 -1.94 -13.49
C LEU A 74 8.01 -2.84 -14.72
N GLN A 75 7.88 -4.16 -14.56
CA GLN A 75 7.93 -5.10 -15.67
C GLN A 75 6.86 -4.82 -16.73
N SER A 76 5.65 -4.46 -16.29
CA SER A 76 4.51 -4.24 -17.19
C SER A 76 4.50 -2.86 -17.86
N LEU A 77 5.09 -1.85 -17.21
CA LEU A 77 5.24 -0.50 -17.79
C LEU A 77 6.30 -0.47 -18.88
N VAL A 78 7.43 -1.17 -18.68
CA VAL A 78 8.51 -1.27 -19.69
C VAL A 78 8.02 -1.92 -20.98
N LYS A 79 7.10 -2.90 -20.89
CA LYS A 79 6.47 -3.53 -22.05
C LYS A 79 5.67 -2.48 -22.82
N GLY A 80 6.14 -2.07 -24.00
CA GLY A 80 5.45 -1.10 -24.85
C GLY A 80 5.74 0.37 -24.54
N GLN A 81 6.77 0.68 -23.75
CA GLN A 81 7.22 2.06 -23.57
C GLN A 81 7.81 2.62 -24.87
N THR A 82 7.30 3.78 -25.32
CA THR A 82 7.71 4.45 -26.57
C THR A 82 8.71 5.60 -26.34
N GLY A 83 9.18 5.80 -25.11
CA GLY A 83 10.10 6.87 -24.73
C GLY A 83 9.44 8.23 -24.41
N SER A 84 8.12 8.38 -24.58
CA SER A 84 7.40 9.64 -24.34
C SER A 84 7.00 9.91 -22.88
N GLY A 85 7.65 9.27 -21.91
CA GLY A 85 7.26 9.31 -20.49
C GLY A 85 5.90 8.65 -20.21
N TYR A 86 5.43 8.77 -18.96
CA TYR A 86 4.17 8.21 -18.48
C TYR A 86 3.20 9.27 -17.99
N THR A 87 1.91 8.93 -17.96
CA THR A 87 0.92 9.65 -17.17
C THR A 87 0.34 8.70 -16.14
N PHE A 88 0.32 9.13 -14.88
CA PHE A 88 -0.33 8.37 -13.81
C PHE A 88 -1.54 9.14 -13.30
N PHE A 89 -2.72 8.53 -13.37
CA PHE A 89 -3.90 9.04 -12.72
C PHE A 89 -3.90 8.54 -11.27
N ALA A 90 -3.49 9.36 -10.33
CA ALA A 90 -3.29 8.96 -8.94
C ALA A 90 -4.59 9.12 -8.12
N PRO A 91 -5.25 8.02 -7.71
CA PRO A 91 -6.41 8.11 -6.84
C PRO A 91 -6.04 8.60 -5.44
N THR A 92 -6.86 9.51 -4.92
CA THR A 92 -6.74 9.99 -3.52
C THR A 92 -7.12 8.89 -2.51
N ASN A 93 -6.69 9.04 -1.26
CA ASN A 93 -7.10 8.17 -0.16
C ASN A 93 -8.62 8.07 -0.04
N TRP A 94 -9.33 9.19 -0.24
CA TRP A 94 -10.79 9.23 -0.24
C TRP A 94 -11.42 8.45 -1.39
N ALA A 95 -10.75 8.33 -2.54
CA ALA A 95 -11.22 7.50 -3.64
C ALA A 95 -11.30 6.01 -3.23
N PHE A 96 -10.28 5.51 -2.51
CA PHE A 96 -10.30 4.14 -1.99
C PHE A 96 -11.37 3.94 -0.91
N VAL A 97 -11.52 4.90 0.01
CA VAL A 97 -12.52 4.82 1.10
C VAL A 97 -13.94 4.77 0.57
N ARG A 98 -14.26 5.53 -0.48
CA ARG A 98 -15.61 5.55 -1.08
C ARG A 98 -16.00 4.23 -1.76
N MET A 99 -15.01 3.45 -2.16
CA MET A 99 -15.22 2.27 -2.99
C MET A 99 -15.18 0.97 -2.19
N LEU A 100 -14.41 0.93 -1.11
CA LEU A 100 -14.29 -0.26 -0.27
C LEU A 100 -15.44 -0.33 0.73
N PRO A 101 -16.13 -1.49 0.84
CA PRO A 101 -17.02 -1.77 1.96
C PRO A 101 -16.31 -1.50 3.29
N GLN A 102 -17.03 -0.95 4.25
CA GLN A 102 -16.55 -0.90 5.63
C GLN A 102 -16.47 -2.35 6.15
N ASP A 103 -15.51 -2.64 7.02
CA ASP A 103 -15.34 -3.94 7.71
C ASP A 103 -14.68 -5.09 6.93
N ILE A 104 -14.20 -4.87 5.70
CA ILE A 104 -13.34 -5.85 5.00
C ILE A 104 -11.87 -5.47 5.05
N SER A 105 -10.99 -6.49 5.06
CA SER A 105 -9.56 -6.28 4.82
C SER A 105 -9.35 -5.61 3.46
N ASP A 106 -8.39 -4.69 3.38
CA ASP A 106 -8.10 -3.96 2.15
C ASP A 106 -7.71 -4.93 1.01
N PRO A 107 -8.55 -5.11 -0.03
CA PRO A 107 -8.32 -6.09 -1.08
C PRO A 107 -7.07 -5.75 -1.89
N PHE A 108 -6.68 -4.48 -1.96
CA PHE A 108 -5.44 -4.06 -2.63
C PHE A 108 -4.19 -4.43 -1.86
N PHE A 109 -4.28 -4.69 -0.55
CA PHE A 109 -3.15 -5.17 0.23
C PHE A 109 -2.97 -6.69 0.06
N VAL A 110 -4.08 -7.44 0.16
CA VAL A 110 -4.06 -8.91 0.16
C VAL A 110 -3.93 -9.50 -1.24
N ASP A 111 -4.60 -8.92 -2.24
CA ASP A 111 -4.67 -9.48 -3.59
C ASP A 111 -3.68 -8.80 -4.54
N SER A 112 -2.54 -9.45 -4.79
CA SER A 112 -1.50 -8.91 -5.66
C SER A 112 -1.96 -8.72 -7.10
N LYS A 113 -2.80 -9.61 -7.61
CA LYS A 113 -3.33 -9.54 -8.97
C LYS A 113 -4.27 -8.34 -9.13
N LEU A 114 -5.21 -8.15 -8.22
CA LEU A 114 -6.11 -6.99 -8.23
C LEU A 114 -5.30 -5.69 -8.16
N ARG A 115 -4.36 -5.61 -7.21
CA ARG A 115 -3.49 -4.44 -7.05
C ARG A 115 -2.74 -4.12 -8.33
N HIS A 116 -2.14 -5.13 -8.96
CA HIS A 116 -1.42 -4.96 -10.21
C HIS A 116 -2.33 -4.46 -11.34
N ASP A 117 -3.42 -5.17 -11.61
CA ASP A 117 -4.33 -4.88 -12.73
C ASP A 117 -4.93 -3.47 -12.61
N VAL A 118 -5.34 -3.09 -11.40
CA VAL A 118 -5.93 -1.77 -11.14
C VAL A 118 -4.88 -0.67 -11.25
N LEU A 119 -3.70 -0.83 -10.64
CA LEU A 119 -2.65 0.18 -10.75
C LEU A 119 -2.23 0.38 -12.21
N LEU A 120 -2.07 -0.70 -12.99
CA LEU A 120 -1.71 -0.61 -14.40
C LEU A 120 -2.77 0.15 -15.22
N HIS A 121 -4.05 -0.06 -14.93
CA HIS A 121 -5.15 0.66 -15.59
C HIS A 121 -5.18 2.17 -15.26
N HIS A 122 -4.45 2.63 -14.23
CA HIS A 122 -4.29 4.07 -13.94
C HIS A 122 -3.11 4.71 -14.69
N PHE A 123 -2.29 3.94 -15.40
CA PHE A 123 -1.19 4.47 -16.19
C PHE A 123 -1.59 4.66 -17.65
N VAL A 124 -0.97 5.63 -18.31
CA VAL A 124 -0.92 5.78 -19.77
C VAL A 124 0.56 5.78 -20.16
N ARG A 125 0.91 5.03 -21.20
CA ARG A 125 2.29 4.92 -21.73
C ARG A 125 2.71 6.15 -22.56
N ARG A 126 2.30 7.34 -22.13
CA ARG A 126 2.60 8.64 -22.73
C ARG A 126 2.44 9.74 -21.69
N SER A 127 3.30 10.75 -21.73
CA SER A 127 3.11 12.02 -21.00
C SER A 127 1.99 12.84 -21.66
N LEU A 128 0.89 13.07 -20.93
CA LEU A 128 -0.27 13.83 -21.37
C LEU A 128 -0.16 15.29 -20.90
N THR A 129 -0.54 16.24 -21.74
CA THR A 129 -0.69 17.63 -21.33
C THR A 129 -2.11 17.93 -20.84
N LYS A 130 -2.33 19.10 -20.24
CA LYS A 130 -3.69 19.57 -19.93
C LYS A 130 -4.54 19.66 -21.21
N ASP A 131 -3.96 20.13 -22.30
CA ASP A 131 -4.64 20.25 -23.59
C ASP A 131 -5.01 18.90 -24.18
N ASP A 132 -4.16 17.87 -23.99
CA ASP A 132 -4.51 16.49 -24.36
C ASP A 132 -5.79 16.02 -23.66
N LEU A 133 -5.91 16.29 -22.35
CA LEU A 133 -7.09 15.91 -21.56
C LEU A 133 -8.34 16.67 -21.96
N LEU A 134 -8.21 17.90 -22.46
CA LEU A 134 -9.32 18.75 -22.90
C LEU A 134 -9.78 18.47 -24.33
N THR A 135 -8.91 17.92 -25.18
CA THR A 135 -9.19 17.74 -26.61
C THR A 135 -9.54 16.30 -26.99
N LYS A 136 -9.05 15.31 -26.24
CA LYS A 136 -9.29 13.89 -26.53
C LYS A 136 -10.56 13.40 -25.86
N SER A 137 -11.29 12.54 -26.55
CA SER A 137 -12.48 11.83 -26.02
C SER A 137 -12.14 10.48 -25.39
N GLU A 138 -10.95 9.96 -25.62
CA GLU A 138 -10.56 8.60 -25.24
C GLU A 138 -9.05 8.49 -25.02
N LEU A 139 -8.65 7.62 -24.10
CA LEU A 139 -7.27 7.27 -23.82
C LEU A 139 -7.11 5.76 -23.79
N ILE A 140 -6.03 5.26 -24.37
CA ILE A 140 -5.59 3.88 -24.18
C ILE A 140 -4.69 3.83 -22.95
N MET A 141 -5.11 3.07 -21.95
CA MET A 141 -4.39 2.87 -20.69
C MET A 141 -3.25 1.86 -20.87
N ALA A 142 -2.37 1.73 -19.88
CA ALA A 142 -1.21 0.84 -19.95
C ALA A 142 -1.59 -0.64 -19.90
N ASP A 143 -2.80 -0.98 -19.44
CA ASP A 143 -3.38 -2.33 -19.53
C ASP A 143 -4.11 -2.57 -20.87
N GLU A 144 -3.89 -1.69 -21.87
CA GLU A 144 -4.44 -1.77 -23.22
C GLU A 144 -5.97 -1.60 -23.31
N LYS A 145 -6.63 -1.29 -22.18
CA LYS A 145 -8.05 -0.94 -22.18
C LYS A 145 -8.24 0.54 -22.49
N SER A 146 -9.39 0.84 -23.07
CA SER A 146 -9.84 2.21 -23.30
C SER A 146 -10.47 2.81 -22.04
N SER A 147 -10.20 4.09 -21.78
CA SER A 147 -10.91 4.93 -20.83
C SER A 147 -11.49 6.15 -21.53
N THR A 148 -12.76 6.44 -21.26
CA THR A 148 -13.47 7.57 -21.87
C THR A 148 -13.18 8.85 -21.11
N LEU A 149 -12.84 9.92 -21.85
CA LEU A 149 -12.78 11.28 -21.34
C LEU A 149 -14.09 12.00 -21.64
N THR A 150 -14.67 12.61 -20.60
CA THR A 150 -15.89 13.42 -20.72
C THR A 150 -15.64 14.82 -20.20
N HIS A 151 -16.04 15.81 -21.01
CA HIS A 151 -15.93 17.23 -20.70
C HIS A 151 -17.31 17.75 -20.31
N ASN A 152 -17.59 17.86 -19.01
CA ASN A 152 -18.87 18.40 -18.58
C ASN A 152 -18.76 19.92 -18.54
N ALA A 153 -19.46 20.61 -19.45
CA ALA A 153 -19.46 22.07 -19.49
C ALA A 153 -20.88 22.63 -19.34
N PRO A 154 -21.20 23.25 -18.20
CA PRO A 154 -22.27 24.24 -18.17
C PRO A 154 -21.73 25.67 -18.41
N ASN A 155 -20.63 26.09 -17.75
CA ASN A 155 -20.33 27.52 -17.55
C ASN A 155 -18.85 27.95 -17.67
N GLY A 156 -17.97 27.19 -18.35
CA GLY A 156 -16.61 27.67 -18.71
C GLY A 156 -15.46 27.21 -17.83
N ASP A 157 -15.72 26.71 -16.62
CA ASP A 157 -14.80 25.84 -15.89
C ASP A 157 -15.19 24.39 -16.19
N VAL A 158 -14.39 23.71 -17.01
CA VAL A 158 -14.70 22.36 -17.53
C VAL A 158 -14.12 21.31 -16.58
N PRO A 159 -14.91 20.69 -15.67
CA PRO A 159 -14.50 19.44 -15.05
C PRO A 159 -14.31 18.40 -16.14
N VAL A 160 -13.06 17.97 -16.32
CA VAL A 160 -12.71 16.83 -17.16
C VAL A 160 -12.79 15.59 -16.28
N GLN A 161 -13.50 14.58 -16.78
CA GLN A 161 -13.60 13.30 -16.12
C GLN A 161 -13.01 12.19 -16.99
N ILE A 162 -12.41 11.20 -16.35
CA ILE A 162 -11.99 9.94 -16.96
C ILE A 162 -12.73 8.80 -16.26
N ASN A 163 -13.46 7.98 -17.00
CA ASN A 163 -14.30 6.91 -16.43
C ASN A 163 -15.21 7.41 -15.28
N LYS A 164 -15.77 8.62 -15.40
CA LYS A 164 -16.59 9.33 -14.38
C LYS A 164 -15.84 9.83 -13.14
N ALA A 165 -14.52 9.64 -13.08
CA ALA A 165 -13.66 10.23 -12.05
C ALA A 165 -13.28 11.65 -12.43
N ASN A 166 -13.40 12.61 -11.52
CA ASN A 166 -12.93 13.98 -11.74
C ASN A 166 -11.40 14.01 -11.72
N ILE A 167 -10.82 14.73 -12.68
CA ILE A 167 -9.38 14.93 -12.80
C ILE A 167 -9.03 16.32 -12.28
N ASN A 168 -8.10 16.39 -11.32
CA ASN A 168 -7.43 17.66 -11.01
C ASN A 168 -6.44 17.97 -12.14
N LEU A 169 -6.68 19.03 -12.90
CA LEU A 169 -5.86 19.43 -14.04
C LEU A 169 -4.51 20.07 -13.64
N GLU A 170 -4.27 20.30 -12.35
CA GLU A 170 -2.96 20.67 -11.81
C GLU A 170 -2.06 19.44 -11.75
N ALA A 171 -1.20 19.31 -12.76
CA ALA A 171 -0.32 18.16 -12.88
C ALA A 171 0.90 18.27 -11.98
N ILE A 172 1.24 17.17 -11.29
CA ILE A 172 2.53 17.02 -10.60
C ILE A 172 3.54 16.49 -11.63
N ARG A 173 4.66 17.20 -11.81
CA ARG A 173 5.71 16.82 -12.77
C ARG A 173 6.70 15.87 -12.11
N LEU A 174 7.01 14.76 -12.76
CA LEU A 174 8.09 13.88 -12.34
C LEU A 174 9.44 14.41 -12.83
N ALA A 175 10.50 14.10 -12.08
CA ALA A 175 11.85 14.49 -12.46
C ALA A 175 12.28 13.82 -13.77
N SER A 176 13.32 14.38 -14.40
CA SER A 176 13.97 13.81 -15.59
C SER A 176 13.03 13.50 -16.77
N GLY A 177 11.87 14.17 -16.83
CA GLY A 177 10.88 13.96 -17.89
C GLY A 177 10.22 12.58 -17.87
N MET A 178 10.27 11.85 -16.76
CA MET A 178 9.73 10.49 -16.67
C MET A 178 8.20 10.45 -16.81
N GLY A 179 7.52 11.57 -16.56
CA GLY A 179 6.09 11.65 -16.74
C GLY A 179 5.42 12.74 -15.93
N VAL A 180 4.10 12.60 -15.83
CA VAL A 180 3.21 13.52 -15.12
C VAL A 180 2.19 12.74 -14.32
N ILE A 181 1.73 13.32 -13.21
CA ILE A 181 0.66 12.74 -12.39
C ILE A 181 -0.52 13.70 -12.40
N TYR A 182 -1.71 13.15 -12.60
CA TYR A 182 -2.97 13.85 -12.41
C TYR A 182 -3.73 13.19 -11.26
N VAL A 183 -4.16 13.97 -10.28
CA VAL A 183 -4.90 13.43 -9.13
C VAL A 183 -6.35 13.19 -9.53
N VAL A 184 -6.90 12.03 -9.16
CA VAL A 184 -8.29 11.65 -9.44
C VAL A 184 -9.05 11.27 -8.17
N ASP A 185 -10.37 11.44 -8.21
CA ASP A 185 -11.25 11.19 -7.08
C ASP A 185 -11.93 9.80 -7.10
N GLN A 186 -11.64 8.95 -8.08
CA GLN A 186 -12.12 7.56 -8.08
C GLN A 186 -10.99 6.61 -8.48
N VAL A 187 -11.11 5.37 -8.04
CA VAL A 187 -10.23 4.28 -8.45
C VAL A 187 -10.87 3.61 -9.67
N PHE A 188 -10.11 3.43 -10.75
CA PHE A 188 -10.57 2.73 -11.96
C PHE A 188 -10.60 1.22 -11.74
N VAL A 189 -11.66 0.75 -11.09
CA VAL A 189 -11.90 -0.67 -10.83
C VAL A 189 -13.40 -0.93 -10.80
N THR A 190 -13.77 -2.14 -11.19
CA THR A 190 -15.16 -2.59 -11.22
C THR A 190 -15.54 -3.30 -9.92
N PRO A 191 -16.82 -3.27 -9.49
CA PRO A 191 -17.29 -4.05 -8.35
C PRO A 191 -16.93 -5.54 -8.47
N GLN A 192 -17.02 -6.10 -9.68
CA GLN A 192 -16.71 -7.49 -9.95
C GLN A 192 -15.24 -7.85 -9.65
N GLN A 193 -14.29 -6.95 -9.95
CA GLN A 193 -12.89 -7.17 -9.61
C GLN A 193 -12.64 -7.19 -8.10
N ILE A 194 -13.36 -6.34 -7.36
CA ILE A 194 -13.29 -6.29 -5.89
C ILE A 194 -13.91 -7.55 -5.30
N ASP A 195 -15.10 -7.94 -5.75
CA ASP A 195 -15.77 -9.17 -5.32
C ASP A 195 -14.91 -10.40 -5.57
N GLU A 196 -14.27 -10.48 -6.74
CA GLU A 196 -13.37 -11.59 -7.08
C GLU A 196 -12.13 -11.62 -6.18
N ALA A 197 -11.55 -10.46 -5.85
CA ALA A 197 -10.41 -10.40 -4.93
C ALA A 197 -10.79 -10.83 -3.52
N ILE A 198 -11.99 -10.45 -3.06
CA ILE A 198 -12.54 -10.87 -1.77
C ILE A 198 -12.80 -12.38 -1.76
N ARG A 199 -13.35 -12.95 -2.84
CA ARG A 199 -13.56 -14.41 -2.97
C ARG A 199 -12.25 -15.19 -2.92
N ARG A 200 -11.18 -14.67 -3.54
CA ARG A 200 -9.84 -15.29 -3.50
C ARG A 200 -9.17 -15.18 -2.13
N HIS A 201 -9.57 -14.20 -1.32
CA HIS A 201 -9.00 -13.92 -0.01
C HIS A 201 -10.12 -13.66 1.02
N PRO A 202 -10.93 -14.68 1.36
CA PRO A 202 -11.98 -14.51 2.35
C PRO A 202 -11.36 -14.05 3.68
N ALA A 203 -11.81 -12.91 4.18
CA ALA A 203 -11.34 -12.39 5.46
C ALA A 203 -11.73 -13.37 6.58
N VAL A 204 -10.71 -13.83 7.30
CA VAL A 204 -10.66 -14.39 8.67
C VAL A 204 -11.93 -15.06 9.19
N GLU A 205 -11.80 -16.37 9.45
CA GLU A 205 -12.67 -17.19 10.29
C GLU A 205 -13.21 -16.39 11.49
N THR A 206 -14.51 -16.18 11.52
CA THR A 206 -15.18 -15.74 12.75
C THR A 206 -15.33 -16.96 13.68
N PRO A 207 -15.57 -16.80 15.00
CA PRO A 207 -15.90 -17.93 15.89
C PRO A 207 -17.10 -18.78 15.43
N TRP A 208 -17.83 -18.31 14.41
CA TRP A 208 -18.99 -18.95 13.80
C TRP A 208 -18.73 -19.44 12.36
N GLY A 209 -17.47 -19.49 11.91
CA GLY A 209 -17.07 -19.93 10.57
C GLY A 209 -16.89 -18.79 9.56
N PRO A 210 -16.46 -19.10 8.33
CA PRO A 210 -16.34 -18.12 7.25
C PRO A 210 -17.73 -17.58 6.87
N ILE A 211 -17.91 -16.26 6.91
CA ILE A 211 -19.12 -15.64 6.36
C ILE A 211 -18.91 -15.55 4.85
N ASP A 212 -19.64 -16.37 4.11
CA ASP A 212 -19.64 -16.29 2.66
C ASP A 212 -20.37 -15.00 2.21
N PRO A 213 -19.83 -14.22 1.27
CA PRO A 213 -20.51 -13.03 0.75
C PRO A 213 -21.82 -13.34 0.01
N GLN A 214 -22.17 -14.63 -0.17
CA GLN A 214 -23.36 -15.11 -0.86
C GLN A 214 -24.47 -15.63 0.06
N GLY A 215 -24.28 -15.66 1.39
CA GLY A 215 -25.29 -16.11 2.35
C GLY A 215 -25.71 -17.59 2.23
N GLN A 216 -24.89 -18.42 1.58
CA GLN A 216 -25.05 -19.86 1.47
C GLN A 216 -24.18 -20.52 2.53
N ILE A 217 -24.79 -20.91 3.65
CA ILE A 217 -24.19 -21.88 4.57
C ILE A 217 -23.92 -23.18 3.78
N ASN A 218 -22.65 -23.48 3.51
CA ASN A 218 -22.27 -24.80 3.00
C ASN A 218 -22.51 -25.80 4.14
N ASN A 219 -23.61 -26.55 4.08
CA ASN A 219 -23.90 -27.63 5.03
C ASN A 219 -22.90 -28.81 4.97
N GLN A 220 -21.74 -28.64 4.33
CA GLN A 220 -20.65 -29.62 4.31
C GLN A 220 -19.78 -29.57 5.58
N ASP A 221 -19.88 -28.52 6.40
CA ASP A 221 -19.13 -28.41 7.66
C ASP A 221 -19.88 -28.98 8.89
N VAL A 222 -21.01 -29.66 8.67
CA VAL A 222 -21.79 -30.30 9.75
C VAL A 222 -21.02 -31.45 10.43
N GLU A 223 -19.99 -32.01 9.79
CA GLU A 223 -19.14 -33.04 10.42
C GLU A 223 -18.28 -32.49 11.57
N SER A 224 -17.97 -31.19 11.58
CA SER A 224 -17.23 -30.56 12.69
C SER A 224 -18.10 -30.36 13.93
N GLN A 225 -19.43 -30.29 13.78
CA GLN A 225 -20.35 -30.17 14.91
C GLN A 225 -20.56 -31.51 15.64
N THR A 226 -20.45 -32.64 14.96
CA THR A 226 -20.54 -33.97 15.61
C THR A 226 -19.38 -34.20 16.58
N VAL A 227 -18.18 -33.74 16.26
CA VAL A 227 -16.99 -33.89 17.12
C VAL A 227 -17.11 -33.09 18.43
N VAL A 228 -17.71 -31.89 18.38
CA VAL A 228 -17.90 -31.05 19.59
C VAL A 228 -19.00 -31.62 20.48
N VAL A 229 -20.05 -32.21 19.90
CA VAL A 229 -21.13 -32.86 20.67
C VAL A 229 -20.60 -34.13 21.36
N ASP A 230 -19.73 -34.90 20.72
CA ASP A 230 -19.09 -36.07 21.34
C ASP A 230 -18.12 -35.70 22.48
N LEU A 231 -17.35 -34.61 22.34
CA LEU A 231 -16.45 -34.16 23.41
C LEU A 231 -17.21 -33.67 24.66
N VAL A 232 -18.35 -33.00 24.46
CA VAL A 232 -19.22 -32.55 25.55
C VAL A 232 -19.94 -33.75 26.20
N ALA A 233 -20.35 -34.74 25.42
CA ALA A 233 -20.94 -35.97 25.94
C ALA A 233 -19.94 -36.79 26.78
N GLU A 234 -18.67 -36.86 26.37
CA GLU A 234 -17.61 -37.54 27.13
C GLU A 234 -17.30 -36.80 28.45
N PHE A 235 -17.21 -35.47 28.43
CA PHE A 235 -16.98 -34.66 29.63
C PHE A 235 -18.11 -34.81 30.66
N LEU A 236 -19.37 -34.81 30.22
CA LEU A 236 -20.52 -35.01 31.10
C LEU A 236 -20.59 -36.45 31.66
N ARG A 237 -20.05 -37.44 30.95
CA ARG A 237 -19.90 -38.82 31.44
C ARG A 237 -18.85 -38.93 32.55
N GLU A 238 -17.75 -38.21 32.41
CA GLU A 238 -16.65 -38.17 33.39
C GLU A 238 -17.08 -37.48 34.69
N GLU A 239 -17.85 -36.39 34.59
CA GLU A 239 -18.41 -35.66 35.74
C GLU A 239 -19.49 -36.49 36.48
N ALA A 240 -20.32 -37.22 35.76
CA ALA A 240 -21.31 -38.13 36.35
C ALA A 240 -20.67 -39.35 37.05
N ALA A 241 -19.55 -39.86 36.53
CA ALA A 241 -18.80 -40.95 37.17
C ALA A 241 -18.09 -40.48 38.45
N ALA A 242 -17.58 -39.25 38.48
CA ALA A 242 -16.97 -38.65 39.67
C ALA A 242 -18.00 -38.40 40.79
N ALA A 243 -19.24 -38.04 40.46
CA ALA A 243 -20.32 -37.85 41.43
C ALA A 243 -20.82 -39.17 42.07
N ALA A 244 -20.67 -40.31 41.38
CA ALA A 244 -21.09 -41.62 41.89
C ALA A 244 -20.06 -42.33 42.79
N GLY A 245 -18.79 -41.87 42.80
CA GLY A 245 -17.72 -42.46 43.61
C GLY A 245 -17.66 -41.98 45.08
N GLY A 246 -18.56 -41.08 45.48
CA GLY A 246 -18.58 -40.44 46.80
C GLY A 246 -19.43 -41.16 47.85
N HIS A 247 -19.42 -42.50 47.90
CA HIS A 247 -19.85 -43.25 49.08
C HIS A 247 -19.17 -44.61 49.10
N HIS A 248 -18.04 -44.69 49.80
CA HIS A 248 -17.72 -45.74 50.78
C HIS A 248 -16.54 -45.30 51.66
#